data_AF-A0A8X6RD18-F1
#
_entry.id   AF-A0A8X6RD18-F1
#
_cell.length_a   1.000
_cell.length_b   1.000
_cell.length_c   1.000
_cell.angle_alpha   90.00
_cell.angle_beta   90.00
_cell.angle_gamma   90.00
#
_symmetry.space_group_name_H-M   'P 1'
#
loop_
_entity.id
_entity.type
_entity.pdbx_description
1 polymer ?
#
loop_
_entity_poly.entity_id
_entity_poly.type
_entity_poly.pdbx_seq_one_letter_code
_entity_poly.pdbx_strand_id
1 'polypeptide(L)'
;MTDFKFITLFTRTPAEAWDSLERLSLKNARNKLWPDLEGEKDSNDDHREEITDFVQSIPGFQECDEEDVVTWMACDAEDYGFQILHDDEIVTAVQRESDPVDDETVEDEDNNNESSKGPSNADAFSTFKTAME
;
A
#
# COMPACT_ATOMS: atom_id res chain seq x y z
N MET A 1 15.29 -39.83 15.87
CA MET A 1 14.70 -39.85 14.53
C MET A 1 13.21 -39.58 14.70
N THR A 2 12.83 -38.33 14.81
CA THR A 2 11.44 -37.92 15.04
C THR A 2 10.83 -37.48 13.72
N ASP A 3 9.70 -38.11 13.37
CA ASP A 3 8.98 -37.94 12.12
C ASP A 3 8.48 -36.50 11.93
N PHE A 4 8.99 -35.82 10.90
CA PHE A 4 8.55 -34.50 10.43
C PHE A 4 7.16 -34.50 9.74
N LYS A 5 6.41 -35.60 9.82
CA LYS A 5 5.13 -35.77 9.11
C LYS A 5 3.93 -35.09 9.79
N PHE A 6 4.11 -34.44 10.94
CA PHE A 6 3.00 -33.79 11.66
C PHE A 6 2.78 -32.31 11.30
N ILE A 7 3.67 -31.67 10.53
CA ILE A 7 3.60 -30.22 10.22
C ILE A 7 3.01 -29.93 8.82
N THR A 8 2.58 -30.95 8.07
CA THR A 8 2.01 -30.75 6.73
C THR A 8 0.49 -30.66 6.68
N LEU A 9 -0.22 -30.74 7.82
CA LEU A 9 -1.70 -30.78 7.80
C LEU A 9 -2.40 -29.42 7.94
N PHE A 10 -1.69 -28.29 7.98
CA PHE A 10 -2.36 -26.99 8.04
C PHE A 10 -1.60 -25.83 7.40
N THR A 11 -1.02 -26.04 6.22
CA THR A 11 -0.53 -24.93 5.38
C THR A 11 -1.52 -24.68 4.26
N ARG A 12 -2.75 -24.30 4.60
CA ARG A 12 -3.63 -23.68 3.61
C ARG A 12 -3.00 -22.33 3.29
N THR A 13 -2.49 -22.19 2.07
CA THR A 13 -1.88 -20.92 1.66
C THR A 13 -2.97 -19.84 1.58
N PRO A 14 -2.62 -18.56 1.75
CA PRO A 14 -3.57 -17.48 1.53
C PRO A 14 -4.23 -17.59 0.14
N ALA A 15 -3.48 -17.98 -0.89
CA ALA A 15 -4.00 -18.19 -2.24
C ALA A 15 -5.13 -19.25 -2.30
N GLU A 16 -4.92 -20.43 -1.70
CA GLU A 16 -5.98 -21.46 -1.58
C GLU A 16 -7.14 -21.03 -0.68
N ALA A 17 -6.89 -20.11 0.26
CA ALA A 17 -7.93 -19.48 1.07
C ALA A 17 -8.85 -18.59 0.23
N TRP A 18 -8.26 -17.76 -0.63
CA TRP A 18 -8.97 -16.88 -1.55
C TRP A 18 -9.71 -17.63 -2.66
N ASP A 19 -9.11 -18.68 -3.22
CA ASP A 19 -9.72 -19.44 -4.33
C ASP A 19 -10.99 -20.20 -3.91
N SER A 20 -11.09 -20.64 -2.65
CA SER A 20 -12.30 -21.31 -2.18
C SER A 20 -13.45 -20.35 -1.83
N LEU A 21 -13.23 -19.03 -1.88
CA LEU A 21 -14.27 -18.07 -1.50
C LEU A 21 -15.29 -17.96 -2.63
N GLU A 22 -16.57 -18.05 -2.28
CA GLU A 22 -17.62 -17.87 -3.28
C GLU A 22 -17.68 -16.40 -3.72
N ARG A 23 -17.71 -16.16 -5.04
CA ARG A 23 -17.80 -14.81 -5.62
C ARG A 23 -18.97 -14.00 -5.04
N LEU A 24 -20.09 -14.66 -4.74
CA LEU A 24 -21.26 -14.02 -4.14
C LEU A 24 -20.98 -13.54 -2.71
N SER A 25 -20.25 -14.33 -1.92
CA SER A 25 -19.84 -13.96 -0.56
C SER A 25 -18.89 -12.76 -0.57
N LEU A 26 -17.98 -12.72 -1.53
CA LEU A 26 -17.02 -11.61 -1.70
C LEU A 26 -17.73 -10.32 -2.13
N LYS A 27 -18.70 -10.42 -3.06
CA LYS A 27 -19.57 -9.30 -3.44
C LYS A 27 -20.42 -8.79 -2.28
N ASN A 28 -21.03 -9.70 -1.50
CA ASN A 28 -21.83 -9.33 -0.34
C ASN A 28 -20.98 -8.69 0.76
N ALA A 29 -19.76 -9.18 0.99
CA ALA A 29 -18.82 -8.58 1.94
C ALA A 29 -18.41 -7.17 1.48
N ARG A 30 -18.10 -7.00 0.19
CA ARG A 30 -17.83 -5.68 -0.40
C ARG A 30 -19.00 -4.72 -0.19
N ASN A 31 -20.22 -5.11 -0.53
CA ASN A 31 -21.40 -4.24 -0.41
C ASN A 31 -21.71 -3.87 1.05
N LYS A 32 -21.33 -4.72 2.02
CA LYS A 32 -21.47 -4.40 3.46
C LYS A 32 -20.45 -3.39 3.94
N LEU A 33 -19.22 -3.45 3.40
CA LEU A 33 -18.12 -2.59 3.79
C LEU A 33 -18.19 -1.23 3.09
N TRP A 34 -18.70 -1.19 1.86
CA TRP A 34 -18.85 0.03 1.06
C TRP A 34 -20.25 0.09 0.43
N PRO A 35 -21.27 0.47 1.21
CA PRO A 35 -22.65 0.47 0.75
C PRO A 35 -22.97 1.54 -0.32
N ASP A 36 -22.19 2.61 -0.46
CA ASP A 36 -22.50 3.77 -1.33
C ASP A 36 -21.28 4.33 -2.07
N LEU A 37 -20.60 3.52 -2.89
CA LEU A 37 -19.57 4.03 -3.82
C LEU A 37 -20.19 4.51 -5.15
N GLU A 38 -21.42 5.02 -5.14
CA GLU A 38 -22.01 5.71 -6.29
C GLU A 38 -21.65 7.20 -6.24
N GLY A 39 -20.38 7.48 -6.59
CA GLY A 39 -19.94 8.75 -7.14
C GLY A 39 -20.25 10.02 -6.34
N GLU A 40 -19.57 10.23 -5.21
CA GLU A 40 -19.22 11.59 -4.83
C GLU A 40 -18.06 12.02 -5.73
N LYS A 41 -18.41 12.77 -6.76
CA LYS A 41 -17.44 13.57 -7.51
C LYS A 41 -17.13 14.76 -6.63
N ASP A 42 -16.22 14.58 -5.69
CA ASP A 42 -15.69 15.70 -4.93
C ASP A 42 -15.18 16.72 -5.94
N SER A 43 -15.75 17.92 -5.85
CA SER A 43 -15.19 19.10 -6.46
C SER A 43 -13.73 19.14 -6.05
N ASN A 44 -12.82 19.32 -7.03
CA ASN A 44 -11.44 19.74 -6.81
C ASN A 44 -11.46 21.13 -6.15
N ASP A 45 -11.96 21.22 -4.92
CA ASP A 45 -11.71 22.31 -4.02
C ASP A 45 -10.33 22.02 -3.44
N ASP A 46 -9.47 23.02 -3.45
CA ASP A 46 -8.09 22.86 -3.07
C ASP A 46 -7.99 22.64 -1.55
N HIS A 47 -8.13 21.38 -1.11
CA HIS A 47 -8.13 20.98 0.31
C HIS A 47 -6.76 21.18 0.99
N ARG A 48 -5.75 21.70 0.27
CA ARG A 48 -4.38 21.87 0.77
C ARG A 48 -4.34 22.81 1.98
N GLU A 49 -5.11 23.89 1.97
CA GLU A 49 -5.20 24.81 3.12
C GLU A 49 -5.82 24.11 4.35
N GLU A 50 -6.91 23.37 4.17
CA GLU A 50 -7.59 22.65 5.26
C GLU A 50 -6.70 21.58 5.89
N ILE A 51 -5.96 20.83 5.06
CA ILE A 51 -5.02 19.81 5.52
C ILE A 51 -3.85 20.46 6.26
N THR A 52 -3.32 21.58 5.75
CA THR A 52 -2.22 22.32 6.40
C THR A 52 -2.64 22.81 7.78
N ASP A 53 -3.83 23.44 7.88
CA ASP A 53 -4.40 23.90 9.15
C ASP A 53 -4.60 22.74 10.14
N PHE A 54 -5.09 21.60 9.64
CA PHE A 54 -5.27 20.40 10.46
C PHE A 54 -3.94 19.86 10.98
N VAL A 55 -2.92 19.72 10.14
CA VAL A 55 -1.60 19.21 10.52
C VAL A 55 -0.95 20.12 11.56
N GLN A 56 -1.03 21.44 11.37
CA GLN A 56 -0.49 22.41 12.34
C GLN A 56 -1.23 22.40 13.67
N SER A 57 -2.48 21.94 13.71
CA SER A 57 -3.22 21.77 14.96
C SER A 57 -2.69 20.63 15.83
N ILE A 58 -1.91 19.70 15.26
CA ILE A 58 -1.33 18.56 15.96
C ILE A 58 -0.07 19.02 16.72
N PRO A 59 0.02 18.81 18.04
CA PRO A 59 1.22 19.17 18.81
C PRO A 59 2.47 18.45 18.27
N GLY A 60 3.49 19.23 17.91
CA GLY A 60 4.74 18.73 17.33
C GLY A 60 4.82 18.84 15.80
N PHE A 61 3.77 19.32 15.14
CA PHE A 61 3.70 19.47 13.68
C PHE A 61 3.46 20.92 13.23
N GLN A 62 3.66 21.91 14.11
CA GLN A 62 3.49 23.33 13.76
C GLN A 62 4.50 23.85 12.71
N GLU A 63 5.58 23.10 12.49
CA GLU A 63 6.61 23.40 11.48
C GLU A 63 6.17 22.96 10.08
N CYS A 64 5.12 22.15 9.98
CA CYS A 64 4.66 21.59 8.73
C CYS A 64 3.87 22.64 7.95
N ASP A 65 4.34 22.98 6.76
CA ASP A 65 3.74 24.01 5.91
C ASP A 65 3.02 23.40 4.70
N GLU A 66 2.46 24.27 3.86
CA GLU A 66 1.72 23.84 2.68
C GLU A 66 2.62 23.12 1.67
N GLU A 67 3.93 23.41 1.64
CA GLU A 67 4.89 22.75 0.74
C GLU A 67 5.12 21.30 1.14
N ASP A 68 5.13 21.01 2.45
CA ASP A 68 5.14 19.63 2.96
C ASP A 68 3.88 18.87 2.54
N VAL A 69 2.71 19.50 2.70
CA VAL A 69 1.42 18.90 2.31
C VAL A 69 1.36 18.64 0.81
N VAL A 70 1.86 19.56 -0.03
CA VAL A 70 2.01 19.34 -1.47
C VAL A 70 2.88 18.13 -1.76
N THR A 71 4.02 18.05 -1.08
CA THR A 71 4.98 16.96 -1.30
C THR A 71 4.34 15.62 -0.97
N TRP A 72 3.57 15.54 0.11
CA TRP A 72 2.84 14.33 0.49
C TRP A 72 1.74 13.97 -0.51
N MET A 73 0.98 14.96 -0.98
CA MET A 73 -0.05 14.73 -2.01
C MET A 73 0.54 14.34 -3.37
N ALA A 74 1.78 14.77 -3.66
CA ALA A 74 2.48 14.43 -4.89
C ALA A 74 3.16 13.05 -4.85
N CYS A 75 3.26 12.39 -3.68
CA CYS A 75 3.91 11.09 -3.56
C CYS A 75 3.31 10.03 -4.51
N ASP A 76 2.00 10.06 -4.70
CA ASP A 76 1.30 9.08 -5.54
C ASP A 76 1.19 9.53 -7.01
N ALA A 77 1.73 10.70 -7.38
CA ALA A 77 1.60 11.24 -8.73
C ALA A 77 2.33 10.38 -9.80
N GLU A 78 3.36 9.65 -9.38
CA GLU A 78 4.14 8.75 -10.24
C GLU A 78 3.83 7.26 -10.01
N ASP A 79 2.98 6.91 -9.02
CA ASP A 79 2.55 5.53 -8.75
C ASP A 79 1.28 5.20 -9.54
N TYR A 80 1.50 4.80 -10.80
CA TYR A 80 0.44 4.34 -11.69
C TYR A 80 -0.08 2.96 -11.26
N GLY A 81 -1.04 2.95 -10.35
CA GLY A 81 -1.70 1.71 -9.90
C GLY A 81 -3.05 1.92 -9.22
N PHE A 82 -3.27 3.10 -8.66
CA PHE A 82 -4.47 3.45 -7.90
C PHE A 82 -5.29 4.60 -8.52
N GLN A 83 -4.90 5.05 -9.72
CA GLN A 83 -5.63 6.07 -10.46
C GLN A 83 -7.04 5.59 -10.84
N ILE A 84 -8.03 6.48 -10.69
CA ILE A 84 -9.41 6.23 -11.13
C ILE A 84 -9.46 6.48 -12.64
N LEU A 85 -9.52 5.40 -13.41
CA LEU A 85 -9.60 5.43 -14.86
C LEU A 85 -11.04 5.22 -15.35
N HIS A 86 -11.39 5.87 -16.45
CA HIS A 86 -12.60 5.56 -17.20
C HIS A 86 -12.44 4.26 -18.00
N ASP A 87 -13.57 3.64 -18.39
CA ASP A 87 -13.56 2.33 -19.08
C ASP A 87 -12.64 2.29 -20.32
N ASP A 88 -12.57 3.38 -21.09
CA ASP A 88 -11.70 3.53 -22.25
C ASP A 88 -10.22 3.67 -21.88
N GLU A 89 -9.92 4.43 -20.82
CA GLU A 89 -8.58 4.57 -20.27
C GLU A 89 -8.06 3.25 -19.67
N ILE A 90 -8.93 2.45 -19.03
CA ILE A 90 -8.56 1.11 -18.53
C ILE A 90 -8.16 0.19 -19.69
N VAL A 91 -8.95 0.17 -20.76
CA VAL A 91 -8.66 -0.68 -21.93
C VAL A 91 -7.32 -0.31 -22.56
N THR A 92 -7.04 1.00 -22.68
CA THR A 92 -5.75 1.47 -23.23
C THR A 92 -4.57 1.17 -22.31
N ALA A 93 -4.73 1.30 -21.00
CA ALA A 93 -3.69 0.96 -20.01
C ALA A 93 -3.32 -0.54 -20.08
N VAL A 94 -4.31 -1.42 -20.07
CA VAL A 94 -4.10 -2.88 -20.15
C VAL A 94 -3.45 -3.28 -21.48
N GLN A 95 -3.81 -2.62 -22.58
CA GLN A 95 -3.18 -2.87 -23.88
C GLN A 95 -1.72 -2.43 -23.90
N ARG A 96 -1.40 -1.29 -23.29
CA ARG A 96 -0.03 -0.77 -23.21
C ARG A 96 0.91 -1.65 -22.39
N GLU A 97 0.42 -2.28 -21.32
CA GLU A 97 1.20 -3.25 -20.53
C GLU A 97 1.44 -4.59 -21.26
N SER A 98 0.60 -4.90 -22.26
CA SER A 98 0.67 -6.15 -23.02
C SER A 98 1.64 -6.09 -24.21
N ASP A 99 2.11 -4.89 -24.57
CA ASP A 99 3.14 -4.73 -25.58
C ASP A 99 4.51 -5.09 -24.99
N PRO A 100 5.29 -6.00 -25.62
CA PRO A 100 6.64 -6.29 -25.16
C PRO A 100 7.50 -5.05 -25.36
N VAL A 101 7.70 -4.29 -24.29
CA VAL A 101 8.75 -3.28 -24.21
C VAL A 101 10.06 -4.03 -24.38
N ASP A 102 10.80 -3.67 -25.44
CA ASP A 102 12.19 -4.06 -25.63
C ASP A 102 12.98 -3.44 -24.47
N ASP A 103 13.18 -4.26 -23.43
CA ASP A 103 13.92 -3.94 -22.23
C ASP A 103 15.41 -3.85 -22.63
N GLU A 104 15.83 -2.68 -23.10
CA GLU A 104 17.22 -2.27 -23.14
C GLU A 104 17.74 -2.32 -21.70
N THR A 105 18.32 -3.48 -21.38
CA THR A 105 18.98 -3.85 -20.14
C THR A 105 19.74 -2.67 -19.52
N VAL A 106 19.17 -2.06 -18.49
CA VAL A 106 19.96 -1.33 -17.51
C VAL A 106 20.64 -2.38 -16.63
N GLU A 107 21.96 -2.50 -16.80
CA GLU A 107 22.80 -3.31 -15.94
C GLU A 107 22.73 -2.76 -14.51
N ASP A 108 21.92 -3.40 -13.67
CA ASP A 108 21.99 -3.27 -12.22
C ASP A 108 23.29 -3.90 -11.72
N GLU A 109 24.39 -3.13 -11.74
CA GLU A 109 25.49 -3.35 -10.81
C GLU A 109 25.14 -2.73 -9.44
N ASP A 110 24.11 -3.25 -8.76
CA ASP A 110 23.96 -3.06 -7.31
C ASP A 110 24.78 -4.12 -6.56
N ASN A 111 26.08 -3.86 -6.51
CA ASN A 111 27.01 -4.51 -5.61
C ASN A 111 27.17 -3.68 -4.33
N ASN A 112 26.14 -3.60 -3.48
CA ASN A 112 26.34 -3.48 -2.04
C ASN A 112 25.14 -3.99 -1.23
N ASN A 113 24.99 -5.33 -1.14
CA ASN A 113 24.13 -5.97 -0.14
C ASN A 113 24.76 -5.85 1.26
N GLU A 114 24.83 -4.63 1.80
CA GLU A 114 24.79 -4.44 3.25
C GLU A 114 23.34 -4.56 3.69
N SER A 115 22.88 -5.81 3.85
CA SER A 115 21.68 -6.07 4.63
C SER A 115 21.94 -5.58 6.05
N SER A 116 21.67 -4.30 6.29
CA SER A 116 21.46 -3.72 7.61
C SER A 116 20.28 -4.48 8.21
N LYS A 117 20.59 -5.62 8.83
CA LYS A 117 19.66 -6.39 9.62
C LYS A 117 19.15 -5.45 10.70
N GLY A 118 17.92 -4.97 10.52
CA GLY A 118 17.23 -4.15 11.51
C GLY A 118 17.26 -4.81 12.90
N PRO A 119 16.97 -4.05 13.97
CA PRO A 119 17.03 -4.58 15.33
C PRO A 119 16.24 -5.87 15.41
N SER A 120 16.80 -6.87 16.11
CA SER A 120 16.07 -8.09 16.39
C SER A 120 14.76 -7.76 17.11
N ASN A 121 13.72 -8.57 16.95
CA ASN A 121 12.46 -8.42 17.69
C ASN A 121 12.70 -8.27 19.22
N ALA A 122 13.75 -8.92 19.74
CA ALA A 122 14.17 -8.79 21.13
C ALA A 122 14.72 -7.39 21.47
N ASP A 123 15.48 -6.77 20.57
CA ASP A 123 16.07 -5.43 20.74
C ASP A 123 15.00 -4.34 20.62
N ALA A 124 14.04 -4.50 19.70
CA ALA A 124 12.90 -3.60 19.60
C ALA A 124 12.06 -3.60 20.89
N PHE A 125 11.82 -4.79 21.47
CA PHE A 125 11.02 -4.93 22.68
C PHE A 125 11.71 -4.41 23.94
N SER A 126 13.03 -4.60 24.06
CA SER A 126 13.80 -4.07 25.20
C SER A 126 13.83 -2.54 25.21
N THR A 127 13.94 -1.93 24.02
CA THR A 127 13.90 -0.48 23.84
C THR A 127 12.54 0.09 24.25
N PHE A 128 11.45 -0.52 23.78
CA PHE A 128 10.09 -0.15 24.17
C PHE A 128 9.87 -0.21 25.68
N LYS A 129 10.36 -1.28 26.33
CA LYS A 129 10.22 -1.45 27.78
C LYS A 129 11.00 -0.39 28.57
N THR A 130 12.19 -0.03 28.11
CA THR A 130 13.01 1.03 28.73
C THR A 130 12.36 2.40 28.57
N ALA A 131 11.68 2.66 27.45
CA ALA A 131 11.01 3.94 27.21
C ALA A 131 9.73 4.15 28.05
N MET A 132 9.18 3.09 28.64
CA MET A 132 7.96 3.14 29.48
C MET A 132 8.25 3.16 30.99
N GLU A 133 9.52 3.15 31.39
CA GLU A 133 9.97 3.23 32.78
C GLU A 133 10.43 4.65 33.12
#